data_AF-A0A9X1SEX5-F1
#
_entry.id   AF-A0A9X1SEX5-F1
#
_cell.length_a   1.000
_cell.length_b   1.000
_cell.length_c   1.000
_cell.angle_alpha   90.00
_cell.angle_beta   90.00
_cell.angle_gamma   90.00
#
_symmetry.space_group_name_H-M   'P 1'
#
loop_
_entity.id
_entity.type
_entity.pdbx_description
1 polymer ?
#
loop_
_entity_poly.entity_id
_entity_poly.type
_entity_poly.pdbx_seq_one_letter_code
_entity_poly.pdbx_strand_id
1 'polypeptide(L)'
;MVDWSLLAQQNDGAAVVGLGMGLICMLAFGLLLSIFWVWALIDAIRNPRLSSNQRLIWVIVILLTQILGAIIYLLIGREGDQSGSG
;
A
#
# COMPACT_ATOMS: atom_id res chain seq x y z
N MET A 1 -4.28 -50.36 27.89
CA MET A 1 -4.67 -50.18 26.48
C MET A 1 -4.07 -48.85 26.09
N VAL A 2 -3.13 -48.82 25.14
CA VAL A 2 -2.48 -47.56 24.75
C VAL A 2 -3.49 -46.76 23.95
N ASP A 3 -3.89 -45.60 24.47
CA ASP A 3 -4.82 -44.70 23.79
C ASP A 3 -4.06 -43.93 22.70
N TRP A 4 -4.14 -44.46 21.48
CA TRP A 4 -3.54 -43.86 20.27
C TRP A 4 -4.12 -42.47 19.92
N SER A 5 -5.23 -42.07 20.54
CA SER A 5 -5.85 -40.75 20.37
C SER A 5 -4.99 -39.59 20.92
N LEU A 6 -4.11 -39.84 21.89
CA LEU A 6 -3.22 -38.82 22.45
C LEU A 6 -2.14 -38.35 21.45
N LEU A 7 -1.70 -39.26 20.56
CA LEU A 7 -0.71 -38.95 19.54
C LEU A 7 -1.32 -38.17 18.36
N ALA A 8 -2.62 -38.36 18.09
CA ALA A 8 -3.36 -37.58 17.11
C ALA A 8 -3.55 -36.12 17.58
N GLN A 9 -3.84 -35.92 18.87
CA GLN A 9 -4.06 -34.59 19.47
C GLN A 9 -2.76 -33.76 19.61
N GLN A 10 -1.59 -34.41 19.59
CA GLN A 10 -0.30 -33.71 19.69
C GLN A 10 0.07 -32.90 18.43
N ASN A 11 -0.54 -33.22 17.28
CA ASN A 11 -0.25 -32.57 15.99
C ASN A 11 -1.12 -31.32 15.72
N ASP A 12 -2.20 -31.12 16.47
CA ASP A 12 -3.16 -30.03 16.20
C ASP A 12 -2.58 -28.64 16.48
N GLY A 13 -1.70 -28.52 17.49
CA GLY A 13 -1.07 -27.26 17.86
C GLY A 13 -0.19 -26.65 16.76
N ALA A 14 0.46 -27.48 15.95
CA ALA A 14 1.32 -27.02 14.86
C ALA A 14 0.50 -26.34 13.74
N ALA A 15 -0.71 -26.83 13.46
CA ALA A 15 -1.60 -26.23 12.47
C ALA A 15 -2.13 -24.87 12.96
N VAL A 16 -2.53 -24.75 14.23
CA VAL A 16 -3.01 -23.47 14.78
C VAL A 16 -1.89 -22.43 14.83
N VAL A 17 -0.67 -22.85 15.19
CA VAL A 17 0.52 -21.98 15.17
C VAL A 17 0.87 -21.56 13.74
N GLY A 18 0.82 -22.47 12.77
CA GLY A 18 1.08 -22.17 11.35
C GLY A 18 0.07 -21.19 10.76
N LEU A 19 -1.23 -21.41 11.01
CA LEU A 19 -2.30 -20.51 10.57
C LEU A 19 -2.21 -19.14 11.27
N GLY A 20 -1.97 -19.12 12.59
CA GLY A 20 -1.79 -17.89 13.36
C GLY A 20 -0.59 -17.07 12.89
N MET A 21 0.56 -17.72 12.67
CA MET A 21 1.78 -17.08 12.17
C MET A 21 1.56 -16.49 10.77
N GLY A 22 0.90 -17.23 9.88
CA GLY A 22 0.60 -16.76 8.52
C GLY A 22 -0.27 -15.50 8.51
N LEU A 23 -1.32 -15.46 9.35
CA LEU A 23 -2.19 -14.30 9.48
C LEU A 23 -1.45 -13.09 10.07
N ILE A 24 -0.62 -13.30 11.09
CA ILE A 24 0.20 -12.24 11.70
C ILE A 24 1.19 -11.67 10.68
N CYS A 25 1.86 -12.51 9.90
CA CYS A 25 2.76 -12.06 8.83
C CYS A 25 2.03 -11.27 7.75
N MET A 26 0.84 -11.71 7.32
CA MET A 26 0.04 -11.00 6.33
C MET A 26 -0.41 -9.62 6.83
N LEU A 27 -0.85 -9.54 8.10
CA LEU A 27 -1.22 -8.26 8.74
C LEU A 27 -0.02 -7.35 8.91
N ALA A 28 1.13 -7.88 9.34
CA ALA A 28 2.38 -7.11 9.47
C ALA A 28 2.82 -6.54 8.11
N PHE A 29 2.72 -7.32 7.04
CA PHE A 29 3.05 -6.87 5.69
C PHE A 29 2.10 -5.76 5.20
N GLY A 30 0.79 -5.91 5.41
CA GLY A 30 -0.20 -4.87 5.10
C GLY A 30 0.05 -3.57 5.87
N LEU A 31 0.42 -3.69 7.16
CA LEU A 31 0.73 -2.55 8.01
C LEU A 31 2.02 -1.83 7.56
N LEU A 32 3.06 -2.58 7.20
CA LEU A 32 4.30 -2.04 6.65
C LEU A 32 4.06 -1.29 5.33
N LEU A 33 3.25 -1.85 4.42
CA LEU A 33 2.84 -1.18 3.18
C LEU A 33 2.08 0.12 3.46
N SER A 34 1.16 0.11 4.43
CA SER A 34 0.42 1.31 4.81
C SER A 34 1.33 2.39 5.41
N ILE A 35 2.29 2.01 6.25
CA ILE A 35 3.26 2.94 6.84
C ILE A 35 4.14 3.53 5.74
N PHE A 36 4.66 2.70 4.84
CA PHE A 36 5.46 3.14 3.70
C PHE A 36 4.68 4.11 2.79
N TRP A 37 3.39 3.84 2.57
CA TRP A 37 2.51 4.71 1.80
C TRP A 37 2.32 6.09 2.45
N VAL A 38 2.01 6.13 3.76
CA VAL A 38 1.88 7.40 4.51
C VAL A 38 3.19 8.16 4.52
N TRP A 39 4.31 7.47 4.70
CA TRP A 39 5.63 8.08 4.66
C TRP A 39 5.95 8.71 3.30
N ALA A 40 5.65 8.02 2.19
CA ALA A 40 5.81 8.57 0.85
C ALA A 40 4.97 9.83 0.63
N LEU A 41 3.73 9.86 1.16
CA LEU A 41 2.85 11.03 1.11
C LEU A 41 3.46 12.22 1.86
N ILE A 42 4.01 11.98 3.05
CA ILE A 42 4.68 13.00 3.85
C ILE A 42 5.92 13.54 3.12
N ASP A 43 6.72 12.68 2.50
CA ASP A 43 7.91 13.09 1.74
C ASP A 43 7.55 13.98 0.54
N ALA A 44 6.53 13.60 -0.23
CA ALA A 44 5.99 14.40 -1.33
C ALA A 44 5.49 15.78 -0.88
N ILE A 45 4.80 15.85 0.26
CA ILE A 45 4.28 17.12 0.80
C ILE A 45 5.39 17.98 1.39
N ARG A 46 6.37 17.37 2.09
CA ARG A 46 7.46 18.12 2.74
C ARG A 46 8.53 18.57 1.76
N ASN A 47 8.60 18.00 0.55
CA ASN A 47 9.60 18.39 -0.44
C ASN A 47 9.39 19.86 -0.89
N PRO A 48 10.28 20.80 -0.51
CA PRO A 48 10.12 22.23 -0.80
C PRO A 48 10.62 22.60 -2.20
N ARG A 49 11.25 21.64 -2.92
CA ARG A 49 11.77 21.82 -4.28
C ARG A 49 10.71 21.61 -5.37
N LEU A 50 9.53 21.13 -5.01
CA LEU A 50 8.43 20.88 -5.94
C LEU A 50 7.57 22.14 -6.05
N SER A 51 7.39 22.64 -7.27
CA SER A 51 6.39 23.67 -7.57
C SER A 51 4.99 23.22 -7.11
N SER A 52 4.05 24.14 -6.85
CA SER A 52 2.70 23.79 -6.38
C SER A 52 2.04 22.71 -7.24
N ASN A 53 2.25 22.73 -8.57
CA ASN A 53 1.78 21.68 -9.47
C ASN A 53 2.50 20.34 -9.26
N GLN A 54 3.84 20.33 -9.15
CA GLN A 54 4.60 19.08 -8.94
C GLN A 54 4.29 18.40 -7.61
N ARG A 55 4.07 19.17 -6.54
CA ARG A 55 3.67 18.63 -5.23
C ARG A 55 2.30 17.95 -5.32
N LEU A 56 1.34 18.58 -6.02
CA LEU A 56 0.02 18.04 -6.25
C LEU A 56 0.08 16.72 -7.05
N ILE A 57 0.90 16.68 -8.10
CA ILE A 57 1.12 15.50 -8.94
C ILE A 57 1.69 14.33 -8.14
N TRP A 58 2.69 14.55 -7.28
CA TRP A 58 3.30 13.49 -6.47
C TRP A 58 2.33 12.92 -5.43
N VAL A 59 1.56 13.78 -4.76
CA VAL A 59 0.49 13.37 -3.84
C VAL A 59 -0.55 12.51 -4.56
N ILE A 60 -0.96 12.94 -5.76
CA ILE A 60 -1.92 12.25 -6.61
C ILE A 60 -1.38 10.89 -7.07
N VAL A 61 -0.12 10.79 -7.51
CA VAL A 61 0.54 9.53 -7.90
C VAL A 61 0.63 8.54 -6.74
N ILE A 62 0.99 8.99 -5.53
CA ILE A 62 1.05 8.13 -4.34
C ILE A 62 -0.34 7.60 -3.96
N LEU A 63 -1.36 8.45 -4.06
CA LEU A 63 -2.77 8.07 -3.85
C LEU A 63 -3.26 7.05 -4.87
N LEU A 64 -2.78 7.19 -6.11
CA LEU A 64 -3.21 6.45 -7.28
C LEU A 64 -2.49 5.12 -7.49
N THR A 65 -1.27 4.98 -6.95
CA THR A 65 -0.51 3.72 -6.86
C THR A 65 -1.27 2.65 -6.06
N GLN A 66 -2.29 3.04 -5.28
CA GLN A 66 -3.18 2.09 -4.63
C GLN A 66 -4.19 1.42 -5.58
N ILE A 67 -4.90 2.12 -6.49
CA ILE A 67 -5.89 1.45 -7.40
C ILE A 67 -6.06 2.08 -8.81
N LEU A 68 -6.04 3.41 -9.01
CA LEU A 68 -6.71 4.03 -10.18
C LEU A 68 -5.90 5.08 -10.95
N GLY A 69 -4.57 5.08 -10.76
CA GLY A 69 -3.68 6.11 -11.32
C GLY A 69 -3.66 6.34 -12.79
N ALA A 70 -3.55 5.23 -13.50
CA ALA A 70 -3.21 5.23 -14.90
C ALA A 70 -4.35 5.77 -15.77
N ILE A 71 -5.60 5.59 -15.34
CA ILE A 71 -6.76 5.83 -16.20
C ILE A 71 -7.09 7.33 -16.28
N ILE A 72 -6.96 8.07 -15.18
CA ILE A 72 -7.30 9.50 -15.15
C ILE A 72 -6.19 10.36 -15.76
N TYR A 73 -4.91 10.00 -15.58
CA TYR A 73 -3.78 10.73 -16.20
C TYR A 73 -3.86 10.73 -17.74
N LEU A 74 -4.22 9.58 -18.33
CA LEU A 74 -4.39 9.43 -19.78
C LEU A 74 -5.53 10.29 -20.34
N LEU A 75 -6.50 10.69 -19.51
CA LEU A 75 -7.64 11.49 -19.95
C LEU A 75 -7.44 13.00 -19.75
N ILE A 76 -6.66 13.42 -18.74
CA ILE A 76 -6.59 14.84 -18.34
C ILE A 76 -5.33 15.58 -18.84
N GLY A 77 -4.24 14.87 -19.16
CA GLY A 77 -2.93 15.51 -19.40
C GLY A 77 -2.73 16.31 -20.70
N ARG A 78 -3.78 16.52 -21.52
CA ARG A 78 -3.63 17.10 -22.88
C ARG A 78 -4.18 18.52 -23.04
N GLU A 79 -4.67 19.17 -22.00
CA GLU A 79 -5.37 20.46 -22.17
C GLU A 79 -4.91 21.47 -21.13
N GLY A 80 -3.81 22.15 -21.41
CA GLY A 80 -3.31 23.19 -20.50
C GLY A 80 -2.10 23.97 -20.99
N ASP A 81 -1.90 24.08 -22.30
CA ASP A 81 -1.07 25.16 -22.83
C ASP A 81 -1.77 25.79 -24.01
N GLN A 82 -2.49 26.90 -23.78
CA GLN A 82 -2.75 27.93 -24.79
C GLN A 82 -2.82 29.32 -24.13
N SER A 83 -1.73 30.05 -24.33
CA SER A 83 -1.51 31.51 -24.38
C SER A 83 -2.73 32.47 -24.39
N GLY A 84 -2.56 33.65 -23.78
CA GLY A 84 -3.48 34.78 -23.94
C GLY A 84 -2.97 36.12 -23.42
N SER A 85 -1.73 36.52 -23.77
CA SER A 85 -1.27 37.92 -23.72
C SER A 85 -1.49 38.53 -25.10
N GLY A 86 -2.42 39.47 -25.22
CA GLY A 86 -2.68 40.29 -26.41
C GLY A 86 -3.52 41.50 -26.04
#